data_AF-A0A6N9RDK3-F1
#
_entry.id   AF-A0A6N9RDK3-F1
#
_cell.length_a   1.000
_cell.length_b   1.000
_cell.length_c   1.000
_cell.angle_alpha   90.00
_cell.angle_beta   90.00
_cell.angle_gamma   90.00
#
_symmetry.space_group_name_H-M   'P 1'
#
loop_
_entity.id
_entity.type
_entity.pdbx_description
1 polymer ?
#
loop_
_entity_poly.entity_id
_entity_poly.type
_entity_poly.pdbx_seq_one_letter_code
_entity_poly.pdbx_strand_id
1 'polypeptide(L)'
;MTRLVEVFKRNPYVVAEVLHRASGVCGSCLKPAPFTRKKDGAPYLEVHHKKQLAHGGEDTVENAIAVCPNCHRQLHYGGQSV
;
A
#
# COMPACT_ATOMS: atom_id res chain seq x y z
N MET A 1 -19.43 -20.06 15.80
CA MET A 1 -19.63 -18.61 15.61
C MET A 1 -19.07 -18.23 14.25
N THR A 2 -19.92 -17.89 13.28
CA THR A 2 -19.49 -17.53 11.93
C THR A 2 -19.34 -16.02 11.85
N ARG A 3 -18.12 -15.52 11.61
CA ARG A 3 -17.86 -14.08 11.41
C ARG A 3 -18.01 -13.76 9.93
N LEU A 4 -19.01 -12.95 9.57
CA LEU A 4 -19.10 -12.33 8.25
C LEU A 4 -18.09 -11.18 8.17
N VAL A 5 -17.34 -11.12 7.07
CA VAL A 5 -16.39 -10.03 6.78
C VAL A 5 -16.66 -9.51 5.38
N GLU A 6 -16.65 -8.18 5.24
CA GLU A 6 -16.68 -7.54 3.92
C GLU A 6 -15.27 -7.45 3.37
N VAL A 7 -15.09 -7.87 2.11
CA VAL A 7 -13.80 -7.85 1.42
C VAL A 7 -13.96 -7.07 0.12
N PHE A 8 -13.07 -6.11 -0.12
CA PHE A 8 -13.03 -5.34 -1.35
C PHE A 8 -12.21 -6.08 -2.41
N LYS A 9 -12.79 -6.33 -3.58
CA LYS A 9 -12.07 -6.84 -4.75
C LYS A 9 -11.19 -5.72 -5.31
N ARG A 10 -9.88 -5.80 -5.09
CA ARG A 10 -8.91 -4.82 -5.60
C ARG A 10 -8.53 -5.12 -7.05
N ASN A 11 -8.30 -4.06 -7.82
CA ASN A 11 -7.84 -4.09 -9.20
C ASN A 11 -6.33 -4.38 -9.22
N PRO A 12 -5.90 -5.55 -9.75
CA PRO A 12 -4.48 -5.91 -9.78
C PRO A 12 -3.63 -4.95 -10.63
N TYR A 13 -4.23 -4.26 -11.62
CA TYR A 13 -3.51 -3.31 -12.46
C TYR A 13 -3.15 -2.03 -11.71
N VAL A 14 -4.01 -1.57 -10.81
CA VAL A 14 -3.69 -0.43 -9.92
C VAL A 14 -2.51 -0.78 -9.02
N VAL A 15 -2.52 -1.98 -8.45
CA VAL A 15 -1.41 -2.47 -7.60
C VAL A 15 -0.11 -2.55 -8.39
N ALA A 16 -0.14 -3.13 -9.60
CA ALA A 16 1.04 -3.26 -10.44
C ALA A 16 1.61 -1.88 -10.85
N GLU A 17 0.77 -0.97 -11.31
CA GLU A 17 1.17 0.38 -11.74
C GLU A 17 1.75 1.20 -10.58
N VAL A 18 1.12 1.17 -9.40
CA VAL A 18 1.58 1.91 -8.22
C VAL A 18 2.95 1.40 -7.76
N LEU A 19 3.17 0.08 -7.77
CA LEU A 19 4.47 -0.52 -7.45
C LEU A 19 5.53 -0.21 -8.52
N HIS A 20 5.13 -0.18 -9.78
CA HIS A 20 6.02 0.17 -10.90
C HIS A 20 6.49 1.62 -10.78
N ARG A 21 5.57 2.58 -10.60
CA ARG A 21 5.90 4.01 -10.41
C ARG A 21 6.82 4.26 -9.22
N ALA A 22 6.66 3.49 -8.15
CA ALA A 22 7.46 3.64 -6.95
C ALA A 22 8.95 3.29 -7.15
N SER A 23 9.29 2.50 -8.18
CA SER A 23 10.68 2.12 -8.48
C SER A 23 11.45 1.60 -7.26
N GLY A 24 10.77 0.86 -6.38
CA GLY A 24 11.35 0.32 -5.15
C GLY A 24 11.64 1.33 -4.04
N VAL A 25 11.16 2.57 -4.15
CA VAL A 25 11.29 3.61 -3.12
C VAL A 25 9.94 3.85 -2.44
N CYS A 26 9.95 3.93 -1.11
CA CYS A 26 8.75 4.24 -0.33
C CYS A 26 8.27 5.68 -0.62
N GLY A 27 7.01 5.83 -1.01
CA GLY A 27 6.42 7.14 -1.31
C GLY A 27 6.18 8.05 -0.09
N SER A 28 6.43 7.56 1.14
CA SER A 28 6.29 8.32 2.38
C SER A 28 7.64 8.73 2.96
N CYS A 29 8.51 7.77 3.30
CA CYS A 29 9.81 8.07 3.92
C CYS A 29 10.97 8.21 2.92
N LEU A 30 10.73 8.01 1.63
CA LEU A 30 11.71 8.11 0.54
C LEU A 30 12.91 7.16 0.66
N LYS A 31 12.83 6.16 1.55
CA LYS A 31 13.84 5.11 1.68
C LYS A 31 13.55 3.96 0.70
N PRO A 32 14.58 3.24 0.23
CA PRO A 32 14.40 2.01 -0.53
C PRO A 32 13.55 0.99 0.22
N ALA A 33 12.95 0.07 -0.53
CA ALA A 33 12.26 -1.09 0.02
C ALA A 33 13.21 -1.85 0.98
N PRO A 34 12.70 -2.34 2.12
CA PRO A 34 13.55 -2.95 3.15
C PRO A 34 14.17 -4.27 2.74
N PHE A 35 13.59 -4.97 1.76
CA PHE A 35 14.08 -6.23 1.22
C PHE A 35 13.45 -6.52 -0.16
N THR A 36 13.94 -7.53 -0.85
CA THR A 36 13.38 -8.05 -2.11
C THR A 36 12.50 -9.27 -1.87
N ARG A 37 11.44 -9.41 -2.67
CA ARG A 37 10.53 -10.55 -2.64
C ARG A 37 11.27 -11.82 -3.07
N LYS A 38 11.14 -12.90 -2.29
CA LYS A 38 11.75 -14.21 -2.62
C LYS A 38 11.28 -14.77 -3.97
N LYS A 39 10.06 -14.47 -4.39
CA LYS A 39 9.43 -15.07 -5.58
C LYS A 39 10.00 -14.54 -6.92
N ASP A 40 10.39 -13.27 -6.98
CA ASP A 40 10.70 -12.57 -8.23
C ASP A 40 11.83 -11.54 -8.09
N GLY A 41 12.43 -11.41 -6.89
CA GLY A 41 13.48 -10.43 -6.62
C GLY A 41 13.00 -8.97 -6.59
N ALA A 42 11.70 -8.71 -6.77
CA ALA A 42 11.20 -7.34 -6.83
C ALA A 42 11.24 -6.64 -5.46
N PRO A 43 11.45 -5.31 -5.39
CA PRO A 43 11.41 -4.55 -4.14
C PRO A 43 10.09 -4.75 -3.37
N TYR A 44 10.18 -5.01 -2.06
CA TYR A 44 8.99 -5.20 -1.24
C TYR A 44 8.41 -3.87 -0.75
N LEU A 45 7.34 -3.41 -1.39
CA LEU A 45 6.47 -2.33 -0.92
C LEU A 45 5.01 -2.82 -0.87
N GLU A 46 4.21 -2.13 -0.07
CA GLU A 46 2.78 -2.38 0.13
C GLU A 46 1.97 -1.21 -0.45
N VAL A 47 0.88 -1.53 -1.17
CA VAL A 47 -0.01 -0.51 -1.73
C VAL A 47 -1.05 -0.11 -0.71
N HIS A 48 -1.11 1.18 -0.42
CA HIS A 48 -2.03 1.81 0.50
C HIS A 48 -2.94 2.79 -0.26
N HIS A 49 -4.24 2.75 0.01
CA HIS A 49 -5.18 3.76 -0.49
C HIS A 49 -5.23 4.94 0.47
N LYS A 50 -4.89 6.15 0.00
CA LYS A 50 -4.86 7.41 0.77
C LYS A 50 -6.23 7.68 1.41
N LYS A 51 -7.30 7.62 0.61
CA LYS A 51 -8.67 7.45 1.11
C LYS A 51 -8.98 5.96 1.10
N GLN A 52 -9.14 5.36 2.26
CA GLN A 52 -9.39 3.92 2.38
C GLN A 52 -10.69 3.51 1.66
N LEU A 53 -10.70 2.34 1.04
CA LEU A 53 -11.88 1.80 0.36
C LEU A 53 -13.09 1.65 1.31
N ALA A 54 -12.85 1.24 2.56
CA ALA A 54 -13.87 1.14 3.60
C ALA A 54 -14.54 2.49 3.94
N HIS A 55 -13.90 3.61 3.59
CA HIS A 55 -14.42 4.97 3.77
C HIS A 55 -14.84 5.59 2.42
N GLY A 56 -15.19 4.78 1.43
CA GLY A 56 -15.61 5.25 0.11
C GLY A 56 -14.47 5.84 -0.73
N GLY A 57 -13.26 5.34 -0.55
CA GLY A 57 -12.15 5.60 -1.45
C GLY A 57 -12.25 4.80 -2.74
N GLU A 58 -11.76 5.38 -3.84
CA GLU A 58 -11.73 4.69 -5.13
C GLU A 58 -10.48 3.82 -5.26
N ASP A 59 -10.60 2.72 -6.01
CA ASP A 59 -9.47 1.88 -6.34
C ASP A 59 -8.78 2.37 -7.62
N THR A 60 -8.08 3.50 -7.49
CA THR A 60 -7.39 4.20 -8.58
C THR A 60 -5.92 4.41 -8.24
N VAL A 61 -5.10 4.66 -9.26
CA VAL A 61 -3.65 4.90 -9.07
C VAL A 61 -3.44 6.21 -8.31
N GLU A 62 -4.28 7.21 -8.55
CA GLU A 62 -4.24 8.54 -7.94
C GLU A 62 -4.51 8.46 -6.43
N ASN A 63 -5.42 7.58 -6.02
CA ASN A 63 -5.74 7.33 -4.62
C ASN A 63 -4.80 6.32 -3.95
N ALA A 64 -3.88 5.70 -4.69
CA ALA A 64 -2.98 4.70 -4.15
C ALA A 64 -1.53 5.21 -4.01
N ILE A 65 -0.79 4.63 -3.08
CA ILE A 65 0.64 4.91 -2.85
C ILE A 65 1.36 3.63 -2.43
N ALA A 66 2.58 3.42 -2.94
CA ALA A 66 3.45 2.35 -2.47
C ALA A 66 4.26 2.83 -1.26
N VAL A 67 4.20 2.09 -0.16
CA VAL A 67 4.90 2.41 1.09
C VAL A 67 5.60 1.19 1.67
N CYS A 68 6.66 1.40 2.46
CA CYS A 68 7.29 0.31 3.20
C CYS A 68 6.36 -0.16 4.34
N PRO A 69 6.56 -1.37 4.89
CA PRO A 69 5.70 -1.91 5.94
C PRO A 69 5.57 -0.98 7.15
N ASN A 70 6.66 -0.32 7.55
CA ASN A 70 6.65 0.60 8.69
C ASN A 70 5.77 1.82 8.41
N CYS A 71 5.96 2.49 7.27
CA CYS A 71 5.13 3.63 6.87
C CYS A 71 3.67 3.21 6.65
N HIS A 72 3.41 2.02 6.11
CA HIS A 72 2.05 1.54 5.94
C HIS A 72 1.33 1.41 7.28
N ARG A 73 1.98 0.84 8.29
CA ARG A 73 1.41 0.75 9.65
C ARG A 73 1.26 2.13 10.29
N GLN A 74 2.21 3.03 10.09
CA GLN A 74 2.10 4.41 10.58
C GLN A 74 0.89 5.15 9.98
N LEU A 75 0.57 4.95 8.70
CA LEU A 75 -0.61 5.56 8.08
C LEU A 75 -1.94 5.04 8.64
N HIS A 76 -1.98 3.81 9.16
CA HIS A 76 -3.19 3.24 9.78
C HIS A 76 -3.32 3.54 11.27
N TYR A 77 -2.20 3.56 12.01
CA TYR A 77 -2.21 3.53 13.48
C TYR A 77 -1.30 4.58 14.14
N GLY A 78 -0.45 5.24 13.36
CA GLY A 78 0.43 6.28 13.88
C GLY A 78 -0.41 7.46 14.40
N GLY A 79 -0.02 8.00 15.55
CA GLY A 79 -0.52 9.31 15.96
C GLY A 79 -0.08 10.35 14.92
N GLN A 80 -0.94 11.34 14.66
CA GLN A 80 -0.54 12.52 13.88
C GLN A 80 0.73 13.07 14.55
N SER A 81 1.87 12.85 13.91
CA SER A 81 3.14 13.36 14.40
C SER A 81 3.10 14.85 14.07
N VAL A 82 2.95 15.65 15.11
CA VAL A 82 3.19 17.10 15.07
C VAL A 82 4.57 17.42 14.52
#